data_AF-A0A9X9F5G3-F1
#
_entry.id   AF-A0A9X9F5G3-F1
#
_cell.length_a   1.000
_cell.length_b   1.000
_cell.length_c   1.000
_cell.angle_alpha   90.00
_cell.angle_beta   90.00
_cell.angle_gamma   90.00
#
_symmetry.space_group_name_H-M   'P 1'
#
loop_
_entity.id
_entity.type
_entity.pdbx_description
1 polymer ?
#
loop_
_entity_poly.entity_id
_entity_poly.type
_entity_poly.pdbx_seq_one_letter_code
_entity_poly.pdbx_strand_id
1 'polypeptide(L)'
;LLPALFNWVAKKLGGQGTFEKTRYSVAYSYIPYVYSLILVWVPSFFLFGIENFTSETPEMDSSITLTILFLIFAIIDIVIGIWTIIISLKCLGEAHQFSAWKALLTIIISFMIIILPLVIIVFLIVGVTTF
;
A
#
# COMPACT_ATOMS: atom_id res chain seq x y z
N LEU A 1 1.72 13.23 -7.14
CA LEU A 1 0.70 12.57 -7.99
C LEU A 1 -0.50 12.10 -7.16
N LEU A 2 -0.30 11.20 -6.20
CA LEU A 2 -1.37 10.54 -5.43
C LEU A 2 -2.36 11.51 -4.75
N PRO A 3 -1.93 12.54 -4.01
CA PRO A 3 -2.87 13.48 -3.39
C PRO A 3 -3.70 14.28 -4.39
N ALA A 4 -3.15 14.55 -5.58
CA ALA A 4 -3.85 15.32 -6.62
C ALA A 4 -4.97 14.48 -7.23
N LEU A 5 -4.66 13.21 -7.51
CA LEU A 5 -5.65 12.27 -8.02
C LEU A 5 -6.75 12.00 -6.99
N PHE A 6 -6.39 11.75 -5.73
CA PHE A 6 -7.36 11.55 -4.65
C PHE A 6 -8.26 12.77 -4.48
N ASN A 7 -7.70 13.99 -4.50
CA ASN A 7 -8.50 15.20 -4.40
C ASN A 7 -9.45 15.34 -5.60
N TRP A 8 -8.98 15.07 -6.81
CA TRP A 8 -9.81 15.14 -8.02
C TRP A 8 -10.97 14.14 -7.97
N VAL A 9 -10.69 12.86 -7.67
CA VAL A 9 -11.72 11.82 -7.55
C VAL A 9 -12.69 12.13 -6.41
N ALA A 10 -12.18 12.52 -5.23
CA ALA A 10 -13.02 12.84 -4.08
C ALA A 10 -13.97 14.01 -4.37
N LYS A 11 -13.51 15.06 -5.06
CA LYS A 11 -14.37 16.16 -5.51
C LYS A 11 -15.50 15.68 -6.42
N LYS A 12 -15.23 14.72 -7.32
CA LYS A 12 -16.26 14.11 -8.18
C LYS A 12 -17.28 13.27 -7.40
N LEU A 13 -16.89 12.70 -6.25
CA LEU A 13 -17.78 11.96 -5.34
C LEU A 13 -18.48 12.85 -4.29
N GLY A 14 -18.43 14.18 -4.47
CA GLY A 14 -19.08 15.16 -3.59
C GLY A 14 -18.26 15.53 -2.35
N GLY A 15 -16.97 15.23 -2.32
CA GLY A 15 -16.06 15.64 -1.26
C GLY A 15 -15.82 17.15 -1.27
N GLN A 16 -15.70 17.76 -0.09
CA GLN A 16 -15.60 19.22 0.07
C GLN A 16 -14.16 19.71 0.34
N GLY A 17 -13.23 18.78 0.61
CA GLY A 17 -11.85 19.04 0.98
C GLY A 17 -11.03 19.87 -0.01
N THR A 18 -9.98 20.51 0.48
CA THR A 18 -8.98 21.19 -0.35
C THR A 18 -7.82 20.25 -0.66
N PHE A 19 -7.09 20.51 -1.74
CA PHE A 19 -5.90 19.73 -2.10
C PHE A 19 -4.87 19.67 -0.95
N GLU A 20 -4.72 20.76 -0.19
CA GLU A 20 -3.85 20.80 0.98
C GLU A 20 -4.27 19.78 2.05
N LYS A 21 -5.56 19.74 2.40
CA LYS A 21 -6.09 18.75 3.36
C LYS A 21 -5.92 17.33 2.85
N THR A 22 -6.12 17.08 1.55
CA THR A 22 -5.87 15.77 0.94
C THR A 22 -4.39 15.38 0.99
N ARG A 23 -3.48 16.34 0.81
CA ARG A 23 -2.04 16.09 0.93
C ARG A 23 -1.66 15.67 2.35
N TYR A 24 -2.20 16.36 3.36
CA TYR A 24 -1.99 15.98 4.75
C TYR A 24 -2.61 14.61 5.06
N SER A 25 -3.84 14.34 4.61
CA SER A 25 -4.48 13.06 4.88
C SER A 25 -3.67 11.88 4.33
N VAL A 26 -3.08 12.05 3.15
CA VAL A 26 -2.18 11.04 2.57
C VAL A 26 -0.92 10.90 3.43
N ALA A 27 -0.24 11.99 3.79
CA ALA A 27 0.98 11.92 4.60
C ALA A 27 0.75 11.23 5.96
N TYR A 28 -0.29 11.62 6.69
CA TYR A 28 -0.63 11.02 8.00
C TYR A 28 -1.05 9.55 7.88
N SER A 29 -1.60 9.13 6.74
CA SER A 29 -1.98 7.73 6.53
C SER A 29 -0.79 6.76 6.47
N TYR A 30 0.43 7.24 6.22
CA TYR A 30 1.63 6.41 6.18
C TYR A 30 2.30 6.22 7.54
N ILE A 31 1.83 6.87 8.62
CA ILE A 31 2.44 6.71 9.95
C ILE A 31 2.51 5.24 10.41
N PRO A 32 1.47 4.41 10.23
CA PRO A 32 1.56 3.00 10.60
C PRO A 32 2.72 2.25 9.92
N TYR A 33 3.09 2.60 8.68
CA TYR A 33 4.22 1.96 7.98
C TYR A 33 5.58 2.23 8.64
N VAL A 34 5.72 3.28 9.45
CA VAL A 34 6.93 3.49 10.25
C VAL A 34 7.14 2.31 11.22
N TYR A 35 6.06 1.72 11.74
CA TYR A 35 6.15 0.53 12.57
C TYR A 35 6.52 -0.72 11.78
N SER A 36 6.11 -0.84 10.50
CA SER A 36 6.57 -1.94 9.64
C SER A 36 8.09 -1.84 9.44
N LEU A 37 8.62 -0.64 9.21
CA LEU A 37 10.06 -0.43 9.10
C LEU A 37 10.81 -0.91 10.35
N ILE A 38 10.34 -0.52 11.54
CA ILE A 38 11.04 -0.78 12.80
C ILE A 38 10.83 -2.22 13.29
N LEU A 39 9.62 -2.75 13.21
CA LEU A 39 9.24 -4.06 13.78
C LEU A 39 9.47 -5.23 12.84
N VAL A 40 9.41 -4.99 11.52
CA VAL A 40 9.51 -6.04 10.50
C VAL A 40 10.82 -5.91 9.75
N TRP A 41 11.02 -4.80 9.04
CA TRP A 41 12.15 -4.69 8.10
C TRP A 41 13.51 -4.68 8.80
N VAL A 42 13.70 -3.85 9.83
CA VAL A 42 14.99 -3.77 10.54
C VAL A 42 15.42 -5.14 11.08
N PRO A 43 14.60 -5.88 11.85
CA PRO A 43 14.96 -7.24 12.29
C PRO A 43 15.12 -8.22 11.13
N SER A 44 14.25 -8.15 10.12
CA SER A 44 14.29 -9.01 8.93
C SER A 44 15.63 -8.92 8.20
N PHE A 45 16.21 -7.72 8.08
CA PHE A 45 17.52 -7.55 7.47
C PHE A 45 18.64 -8.30 8.21
N PHE A 46 18.60 -8.36 9.53
CA PHE A 46 19.60 -9.08 10.32
C PHE A 46 19.38 -10.60 10.33
N LEU A 47 18.13 -11.04 10.24
CA LEU A 47 17.77 -12.46 10.35
C LEU A 47 17.84 -13.20 9.01
N PHE A 48 17.40 -12.58 7.91
CA PHE A 48 17.31 -13.24 6.61
C PHE A 48 18.25 -12.65 5.57
N GLY A 49 18.78 -11.44 5.78
CA GLY A 49 19.80 -10.84 4.92
C GLY A 49 19.42 -10.83 3.44
N ILE A 50 20.22 -11.53 2.63
CA ILE A 50 20.04 -11.62 1.17
C ILE A 50 18.79 -12.41 0.78
N GLU A 51 18.34 -13.35 1.62
CA GLU A 51 17.17 -14.21 1.36
C GLU A 51 15.86 -13.42 1.26
N ASN A 52 15.80 -12.20 1.78
CA ASN A 52 14.69 -11.27 1.55
C ASN A 52 14.54 -10.81 0.09
N PHE A 53 15.58 -10.99 -0.75
CA PHE A 53 15.67 -10.44 -2.10
C PHE A 53 15.86 -11.50 -3.18
N THR A 54 15.79 -12.78 -2.82
CA THR A 54 15.95 -13.92 -3.73
C THR A 54 14.79 -14.90 -3.56
N SER A 55 14.52 -15.69 -4.59
CA SER A 55 13.58 -16.80 -4.51
C SER A 55 14.18 -18.04 -3.84
N GLU A 56 15.51 -18.18 -3.87
CA GLU A 56 16.23 -19.29 -3.25
C GLU A 56 16.57 -18.95 -1.80
N THR A 57 16.00 -19.67 -0.84
CA THR A 57 16.11 -19.38 0.60
C THR A 57 16.63 -20.56 1.43
N PRO A 58 17.83 -21.09 1.12
CA PRO A 58 18.34 -22.32 1.72
C PRO A 58 18.52 -22.26 3.26
N GLU A 59 18.86 -21.11 3.84
CA GLU A 59 19.01 -20.96 5.29
C GLU A 59 17.64 -20.97 5.98
N MET A 60 16.65 -20.25 5.43
CA MET A 60 15.29 -20.28 5.94
C MET A 60 14.62 -21.65 5.77
N ASP A 61 14.85 -22.32 4.64
CA ASP A 61 14.23 -23.63 4.34
C ASP A 61 14.78 -24.76 5.22
N SER A 62 16.05 -24.65 5.61
CA SER A 62 16.70 -25.63 6.49
C SER A 62 16.45 -25.36 7.99
N SER A 63 15.86 -24.23 8.35
CA SER A 63 15.64 -23.80 9.74
C SER A 63 14.18 -23.49 10.03
N ILE A 64 13.50 -24.41 10.70
CA ILE A 64 12.09 -24.24 11.11
C ILE A 64 11.88 -22.98 11.98
N THR A 65 12.87 -22.57 12.76
CA THR A 65 12.82 -21.35 13.55
C THR A 65 12.80 -20.10 12.67
N LEU A 66 13.65 -20.04 11.64
CA LEU A 66 13.68 -18.92 10.71
C LEU A 66 12.38 -18.85 9.89
N THR A 67 11.87 -19.99 9.41
CA THR A 67 10.57 -20.05 8.73
C THR A 67 9.43 -19.50 9.60
N ILE A 68 9.36 -19.92 10.89
CA ILE A 68 8.32 -19.43 11.80
C ILE A 68 8.45 -17.92 12.05
N LEU A 69 9.68 -17.41 12.24
CA LEU A 69 9.90 -15.97 12.42
C LEU A 69 9.49 -15.17 11.19
N PHE A 70 9.78 -15.67 9.99
CA PHE A 70 9.35 -15.05 8.74
C PHE A 70 7.82 -14.95 8.67
N LEU A 71 7.10 -16.02 9.01
CA LEU A 71 5.63 -16.02 9.05
C LEU A 71 5.07 -15.05 10.09
N ILE A 72 5.69 -14.95 11.27
CA ILE A 72 5.31 -13.97 12.30
C ILE A 72 5.47 -12.54 11.76
N PHE A 73 6.58 -12.24 11.11
CA PHE A 73 6.83 -10.94 10.50
C PHE A 73 5.82 -10.62 9.39
N ALA A 74 5.47 -11.60 8.56
CA ALA A 74 4.43 -11.44 7.55
C ALA A 74 3.06 -11.12 8.17
N ILE A 75 2.68 -11.78 9.26
CA ILE A 75 1.42 -11.50 9.98
C ILE A 75 1.43 -10.08 10.56
N ILE A 76 2.54 -9.66 11.19
CA ILE A 76 2.69 -8.30 11.72
C ILE A 76 2.53 -7.27 10.60
N ASP A 77 3.18 -7.49 9.45
CA ASP A 77 3.10 -6.56 8.31
C ASP A 77 1.68 -6.48 7.74
N ILE A 78 0.95 -7.60 7.66
CA ILE A 78 -0.48 -7.62 7.28
C ILE A 78 -1.32 -6.78 8.24
N VAL A 79 -1.12 -6.94 9.55
CA VAL A 79 -1.85 -6.17 10.57
C VAL A 79 -1.57 -4.67 10.42
N ILE A 80 -0.32 -4.29 10.18
CA ILE A 80 0.08 -2.89 9.94
C ILE A 80 -0.53 -2.37 8.63
N GLY A 81 -0.58 -3.19 7.58
CA GLY A 81 -1.23 -2.86 6.32
C GLY A 81 -2.73 -2.57 6.50
N ILE A 82 -3.45 -3.42 7.23
CA ILE A 82 -4.87 -3.21 7.56
C ILE A 82 -5.04 -1.91 8.38
N TRP A 83 -4.16 -1.70 9.37
CA TRP A 83 -4.19 -0.48 10.18
C TRP A 83 -3.98 0.76 9.31
N THR A 84 -3.02 0.73 8.38
CA THR A 84 -2.77 1.81 7.40
C THR A 84 -4.02 2.11 6.57
N ILE A 85 -4.69 1.08 6.05
CA ILE A 85 -5.92 1.24 5.28
C ILE A 85 -6.97 1.96 6.13
N ILE A 86 -7.19 1.53 7.37
CA ILE A 86 -8.17 2.16 8.27
C ILE A 86 -7.84 3.64 8.51
N ILE A 87 -6.57 3.97 8.78
CA ILE A 87 -6.15 5.37 8.97
C ILE A 87 -6.35 6.18 7.69
N SER A 88 -6.00 5.62 6.52
CA SER A 88 -6.18 6.30 5.23
C SER A 88 -7.64 6.67 4.96
N LEU A 89 -8.58 5.76 5.28
CA LEU A 89 -10.01 5.99 5.11
C LEU A 89 -10.52 7.09 6.05
N LYS A 90 -10.08 7.08 7.31
CA LYS A 90 -10.47 8.12 8.28
C LYS A 90 -9.90 9.48 7.91
N CYS A 91 -8.61 9.55 7.62
CA CYS A 91 -7.95 10.82 7.25
C CYS A 91 -8.55 11.42 5.98
N LEU A 92 -8.78 10.62 4.95
CA LEU A 92 -9.40 11.09 3.70
C LEU A 92 -10.88 11.45 3.91
N GLY A 93 -11.58 10.65 4.73
CA GLY A 93 -12.93 10.88 5.22
C GLY A 93 -13.10 12.30 5.78
N GLU A 94 -12.26 12.62 6.76
CA GLU A 94 -12.22 13.92 7.41
C GLU A 94 -11.78 15.05 6.48
N ALA A 95 -10.75 14.82 5.65
CA ALA A 95 -10.27 15.83 4.71
C ALA A 95 -11.39 16.30 3.76
N HIS A 96 -12.26 15.38 3.31
CA HIS A 96 -13.33 15.65 2.37
C HIS A 96 -14.74 15.76 2.97
N GLN A 97 -14.88 15.62 4.29
CA GLN A 97 -16.17 15.69 5.00
C GLN A 97 -17.20 14.69 4.46
N PHE A 98 -16.77 13.43 4.29
CA PHE A 98 -17.61 12.36 3.79
C PHE A 98 -17.35 11.02 4.51
N SER A 99 -18.21 10.02 4.29
CA SER A 99 -18.09 8.73 4.97
C SER A 99 -16.87 7.93 4.52
N ALA A 100 -16.41 7.01 5.38
CA ALA A 100 -15.31 6.10 5.08
C ALA A 100 -15.54 5.28 3.79
N TRP A 101 -16.79 4.95 3.45
CA TRP A 101 -17.14 4.27 2.20
C TRP A 101 -16.84 5.12 0.96
N LYS A 102 -17.11 6.42 1.01
CA LYS A 102 -16.75 7.34 -0.09
C LYS A 102 -15.23 7.55 -0.17
N ALA A 103 -14.54 7.55 0.97
CA ALA A 103 -13.07 7.51 0.99
C ALA A 103 -12.53 6.24 0.31
N LEU A 104 -13.10 5.07 0.60
CA LEU A 104 -12.72 3.80 -0.01
C LEU A 104 -12.94 3.82 -1.53
N LEU A 105 -14.11 4.27 -1.99
CA LEU A 105 -14.39 4.44 -3.42
C LEU A 105 -13.41 5.41 -4.09
N THR A 106 -13.05 6.51 -3.42
CA THR A 106 -12.04 7.46 -3.92
C THR A 106 -10.71 6.75 -4.17
N ILE A 107 -10.25 5.97 -3.20
CA ILE A 107 -8.98 5.23 -3.29
C ILE A 107 -9.06 4.21 -4.42
N ILE A 108 -10.10 3.38 -4.47
CA ILE A 108 -10.28 2.35 -5.51
C ILE A 108 -10.30 2.96 -6.91
N ILE A 109 -11.11 4.00 -7.14
CA ILE A 109 -11.20 4.66 -8.45
C ILE A 109 -9.85 5.27 -8.83
N SER A 110 -9.15 5.89 -7.89
CA SER A 110 -7.82 6.47 -8.13
C SER A 110 -6.80 5.39 -8.50
N PHE A 111 -6.81 4.24 -7.83
CA PHE A 111 -5.94 3.11 -8.19
C PHE A 111 -6.29 2.55 -9.56
N MET A 112 -7.57 2.41 -9.91
CA MET A 112 -7.99 1.94 -11.23
C MET A 112 -7.55 2.88 -12.35
N ILE A 113 -7.60 4.19 -12.14
CA ILE A 113 -7.10 5.18 -13.12
C ILE A 113 -5.60 4.99 -13.41
N ILE A 114 -4.80 4.54 -12.44
CA ILE A 114 -3.36 4.30 -12.61
C ILE A 114 -3.09 2.89 -13.16
N ILE A 115 -3.69 1.86 -12.57
CA ILE A 115 -3.39 0.46 -12.86
C ILE A 115 -3.92 0.07 -14.24
N LEU A 116 -5.11 0.50 -14.62
CA LEU A 116 -5.76 0.04 -15.85
C LEU A 116 -4.97 0.42 -17.12
N PRO A 117 -4.47 1.67 -17.29
CA PRO A 117 -3.58 2.00 -18.39
C PRO A 117 -2.28 1.20 -18.39
N LEU A 118 -1.67 0.96 -17.22
CA LEU A 118 -0.44 0.17 -17.11
C LEU A 118 -0.67 -1.28 -17.56
N VAL A 119 -1.76 -1.89 -17.11
CA VAL A 119 -2.15 -3.25 -17.50
C VAL A 119 -2.37 -3.33 -19.02
N ILE A 120 -3.07 -2.36 -19.61
CA ILE A 120 -3.26 -2.30 -21.08
C ILE A 120 -1.92 -2.22 -21.80
N ILE A 121 -1.02 -1.35 -21.35
CA ILE A 121 0.32 -1.20 -21.96
C ILE A 121 1.09 -2.52 -21.89
N VAL A 122 1.08 -3.21 -20.74
CA VAL A 122 1.74 -4.50 -20.58
C VAL A 122 1.15 -5.54 -21.55
N PHE A 123 -0.18 -5.63 -21.64
CA PHE A 123 -0.82 -6.55 -22.58
C PHE A 123 -0.48 -6.26 -24.04
N LEU A 124 -0.42 -4.98 -24.43
CA LEU A 124 -0.03 -4.59 -25.79
C LEU A 124 1.43 -4.96 -26.08
N ILE A 125 2.35 -4.73 -25.14
CA ILE A 125 3.77 -5.08 -25.31
C ILE A 125 3.95 -6.59 -25.41
N VAL A 126 3.38 -7.34 -24.46
CA VAL A 126 3.48 -8.81 -24.46
C VAL A 126 2.86 -9.39 -25.73
N GLY A 127 1.67 -8.91 -26.10
CA GLY A 127 1.00 -9.30 -27.34
C GLY A 127 1.87 -9.07 -28.57
N VAL A 128 2.51 -7.90 -28.69
CA VAL A 128 3.44 -7.60 -29.80
C VAL A 128 4.66 -8.51 -29.81
N THR A 129 5.23 -8.86 -28.65
CA THR A 129 6.42 -9.73 -28.58
C THR A 129 6.14 -11.21 -28.86
N THR A 130 4.87 -11.63 -28.83
CA THR A 130 4.45 -13.02 -29.09
C THR A 130 4.07 -13.30 -30.56
N PHE A 131 4.12 -12.29 -31.43
CA PHE A 131 3.98 -12.43 -32.89
C PHE A 131 5.33 -12.30 -33.58
#